data_AF-A0A7X3INR9-F1
#
_entry.id   AF-A0A7X3INR9-F1
#
_cell.length_a   1.000
_cell.length_b   1.000
_cell.length_c   1.000
_cell.angle_alpha   90.00
_cell.angle_beta   90.00
_cell.angle_gamma   90.00
#
_symmetry.space_group_name_H-M   'P 1'
#
loop_
_entity.id
_entity.type
_entity.pdbx_description
1 polymer ?
#
loop_
_entity_poly.entity_id
_entity_poly.type
_entity_poly.pdbx_seq_one_letter_code
_entity_poly.pdbx_strand_id
1 'polypeptide(L)'
;MPPISQKKDAPLPSARGIRRACNKELYRTVKRIKVYVPDEAIREGEALYYRKVIGNLIWIHENRSNRKLLCDWWDEAVRAELAELWKVDENHLGKAFREAFGG
;
A
#
# COMPACT_ATOMS: atom_id res chain seq x y z
N MET A 1 -36.62 -13.36 -7.98
CA MET A 1 -35.55 -12.56 -7.35
C MET A 1 -34.27 -13.39 -7.45
N PRO A 2 -33.22 -12.97 -8.18
CA PRO A 2 -31.98 -13.73 -8.20
C PRO A 2 -31.37 -13.73 -6.79
N PRO A 3 -30.71 -14.84 -6.37
CA PRO A 3 -30.09 -14.90 -5.06
C PRO A 3 -29.01 -13.81 -4.98
N ILE A 4 -29.08 -13.00 -3.92
CA ILE A 4 -28.02 -12.06 -3.54
C ILE A 4 -26.77 -12.91 -3.32
N SER A 5 -25.80 -12.79 -4.22
CA SER A 5 -24.53 -13.52 -4.13
C SER A 5 -23.89 -13.19 -2.79
N GLN A 6 -23.95 -14.13 -1.85
CA GLN A 6 -23.20 -14.03 -0.61
C GLN A 6 -21.73 -13.92 -1.02
N LYS A 7 -21.11 -12.76 -0.77
CA LYS A 7 -19.67 -12.56 -0.94
C LYS A 7 -19.00 -13.70 -0.18
N LYS A 8 -18.49 -14.70 -0.91
CA LYS A 8 -17.62 -15.72 -0.31
C LYS A 8 -16.47 -14.95 0.33
N ASP A 9 -16.27 -15.14 1.63
CA ASP A 9 -15.10 -14.58 2.31
C ASP A 9 -13.86 -15.04 1.54
N ALA A 10 -13.18 -14.08 0.93
CA ALA A 10 -11.98 -14.40 0.17
C ALA A 10 -10.94 -14.94 1.16
N PRO A 11 -10.17 -15.97 0.78
CA PRO A 11 -9.07 -16.43 1.63
C PRO A 11 -8.07 -15.30 1.85
N LEU A 12 -7.38 -15.33 2.99
CA LEU A 12 -6.27 -14.41 3.23
C LEU A 12 -5.22 -14.54 2.11
N PRO A 13 -4.62 -13.43 1.67
CA PRO A 13 -3.57 -13.48 0.66
C PRO A 13 -2.31 -14.17 1.22
N SER A 14 -1.58 -14.85 0.36
CA SER A 14 -0.28 -15.41 0.72
C SER A 14 0.77 -14.31 0.94
N ALA A 15 1.81 -14.62 1.72
CA ALA A 15 2.95 -13.71 1.91
C ALA A 15 3.56 -13.23 0.59
N ARG A 16 3.68 -14.11 -0.41
CA ARG A 16 4.16 -13.76 -1.76
C ARG A 16 3.19 -12.81 -2.47
N GLY A 17 1.89 -13.04 -2.33
CA GLY A 17 0.85 -12.17 -2.89
C GLY A 17 0.94 -10.76 -2.32
N ILE A 18 1.08 -10.65 -1.00
CA ILE A 18 1.23 -9.38 -0.29
C ILE A 18 2.49 -8.64 -0.77
N ARG A 19 3.65 -9.30 -0.80
CA ARG A 19 4.90 -8.69 -1.32
C ARG A 19 4.71 -8.13 -2.72
N ARG A 20 4.12 -8.91 -3.64
CA ARG A 20 3.88 -8.47 -5.02
C ARG A 20 2.95 -7.25 -5.09
N ALA A 21 1.92 -7.19 -4.24
CA ALA A 21 1.02 -6.04 -4.17
C ALA A 21 1.77 -4.80 -3.69
N CYS A 22 2.47 -4.89 -2.54
CA CYS A 22 3.26 -3.79 -1.99
C CYS A 22 4.27 -3.23 -2.99
N ASN A 23 5.07 -4.10 -3.63
CA ASN A 23 6.06 -3.70 -4.63
C ASN A 23 5.42 -2.98 -5.82
N LYS A 24 4.28 -3.48 -6.31
CA LYS A 24 3.55 -2.87 -7.44
C LYS A 24 2.99 -1.49 -7.06
N GLU A 25 2.47 -1.35 -5.85
CA GLU A 25 1.92 -0.08 -5.33
C GLU A 25 3.03 0.96 -5.17
N LEU A 26 4.16 0.60 -4.56
CA LEU A 26 5.30 1.50 -4.40
C LEU A 26 5.95 1.86 -5.74
N TYR A 27 6.10 0.90 -6.66
CA TYR A 27 6.59 1.19 -8.02
C TYR A 27 5.73 2.23 -8.74
N ARG A 28 4.40 2.11 -8.65
CA ARG A 28 3.46 3.07 -9.26
C ARG A 28 3.49 4.44 -8.58
N THR A 29 3.78 4.47 -7.28
CA THR A 29 3.93 5.69 -6.48
C THR A 29 5.22 6.41 -6.86
N VAL A 30 6.35 5.69 -6.92
CA VAL A 30 7.66 6.23 -7.33
C VAL A 30 7.62 6.82 -8.74
N LYS A 31 6.94 6.14 -9.68
CA LYS A 31 6.72 6.67 -11.03
C LYS A 31 5.94 7.98 -11.07
N ARG A 32 5.07 8.24 -10.09
CA ARG A 32 4.25 9.47 -10.01
C ARG A 32 4.97 10.63 -9.34
N ILE A 33 5.76 10.38 -8.29
CA ILE A 33 6.54 11.44 -7.62
C ILE A 33 7.65 11.99 -8.51
N LYS A 34 8.09 11.23 -9.54
CA LYS A 34 9.14 11.63 -10.51
C LYS A 34 10.47 12.02 -9.84
N VAL A 35 10.78 11.42 -8.70
CA VAL A 35 12.04 11.58 -7.97
C VAL A 35 12.86 10.30 -8.11
N TYR A 36 14.17 10.45 -8.26
CA TYR A 36 15.08 9.31 -8.19
C TYR A 36 15.20 8.84 -6.73
N VAL A 37 14.85 7.58 -6.49
CA VAL A 37 15.04 6.91 -5.20
C VAL A 37 16.05 5.79 -5.42
N PRO A 38 17.16 5.73 -4.65
CA PRO A 38 18.14 4.66 -4.78
C PRO A 38 17.53 3.26 -4.57
N ASP A 39 18.02 2.26 -5.30
CA ASP A 39 17.48 0.90 -5.27
C ASP A 39 17.50 0.27 -3.86
N GLU A 40 18.48 0.62 -3.02
CA GLU A 40 18.54 0.19 -1.62
C GLU A 40 17.36 0.76 -0.82
N ALA A 41 17.11 2.06 -0.94
CA ALA A 41 16.02 2.74 -0.26
C ALA A 41 14.65 2.24 -0.75
N ILE A 42 14.51 1.89 -2.04
CA ILE A 42 13.31 1.21 -2.56
C ILE A 42 13.11 -0.14 -1.85
N ARG A 43 14.15 -0.98 -1.78
CA ARG A 43 14.07 -2.30 -1.12
C ARG A 43 13.73 -2.19 0.37
N GLU A 44 14.32 -1.24 1.06
CA GLU A 44 14.01 -0.94 2.46
C GLU A 44 12.55 -0.47 2.62
N GLY A 45 12.06 0.38 1.72
CA GLY A 45 10.69 0.87 1.71
C GLY A 45 9.65 -0.22 1.44
N GLU A 46 9.93 -1.12 0.50
CA GLU A 46 9.11 -2.31 0.24
C GLU A 46 9.05 -3.23 1.46
N ALA A 47 10.19 -3.45 2.14
CA ALA A 47 10.26 -4.26 3.35
C ALA A 47 9.49 -3.62 4.52
N LEU A 48 9.63 -2.30 4.70
CA LEU A 48 8.87 -1.53 5.68
C LEU A 48 7.37 -1.67 5.43
N TYR A 49 6.92 -1.40 4.21
CA TYR A 49 5.50 -1.43 3.88
C TYR A 49 4.92 -2.85 4.05
N TYR A 50 5.64 -3.86 3.57
CA TYR A 50 5.27 -5.27 3.76
C TYR A 50 5.10 -5.63 5.24
N ARG A 51 6.03 -5.22 6.12
CA ARG A 51 5.93 -5.48 7.57
C ARG A 51 4.68 -4.85 8.17
N LYS A 52 4.37 -3.60 7.83
CA LYS A 52 3.18 -2.88 8.32
C LYS A 52 1.89 -3.56 7.85
N VAL A 53 1.84 -4.02 6.59
CA VAL A 53 0.70 -4.74 6.04
C VAL A 53 0.49 -6.08 6.74
N ILE A 54 1.54 -6.88 6.94
CA ILE A 54 1.44 -8.16 7.65
C ILE A 54 0.97 -7.94 9.09
N GLY A 55 1.49 -6.92 9.78
CA GLY A 55 1.08 -6.58 11.14
C GLY A 55 -0.40 -6.20 11.27
N ASN A 56 -1.04 -5.77 10.17
CA ASN A 56 -2.45 -5.37 10.11
C ASN A 56 -3.26 -6.26 9.15
N LEU A 57 -2.78 -7.47 8.85
CA LEU A 57 -3.29 -8.29 7.74
C LEU A 57 -4.80 -8.55 7.82
N ILE A 58 -5.31 -8.89 9.00
CA ILE A 58 -6.73 -9.20 9.20
C ILE A 58 -7.58 -7.97 8.86
N TRP A 59 -7.27 -6.82 9.48
CA TRP A 59 -8.00 -5.58 9.25
C TRP A 59 -7.91 -5.10 7.80
N ILE A 60 -6.73 -5.16 7.17
CA ILE A 60 -6.56 -4.80 5.76
C ILE A 60 -7.40 -5.71 4.86
N HIS A 61 -7.44 -7.01 5.15
CA HIS A 61 -8.20 -7.98 4.35
C HIS A 61 -9.71 -7.79 4.48
N GLU A 62 -10.19 -7.46 5.67
CA GLU A 62 -11.58 -7.10 5.94
C GLU A 62 -11.98 -5.81 5.20
N ASN A 63 -11.07 -4.84 5.15
CA ASN A 63 -11.29 -3.54 4.51
C ASN A 63 -10.83 -3.47 3.05
N ARG A 64 -10.49 -4.60 2.42
CA ARG A 64 -9.89 -4.67 1.06
C ARG A 64 -10.68 -3.96 -0.05
N SER A 65 -12.00 -3.79 0.13
CA SER A 65 -12.86 -3.08 -0.82
C SER A 65 -13.01 -1.59 -0.54
N ASN A 66 -12.53 -1.09 0.60
CA ASN A 66 -12.61 0.31 0.99
C ASN A 66 -11.28 1.03 0.73
N ARG A 67 -11.07 1.46 -0.52
CA ARG A 67 -9.80 2.08 -0.93
C ARG A 67 -9.49 3.35 -0.15
N LYS A 68 -10.49 4.17 0.16
CA LYS A 68 -10.31 5.39 0.95
C LYS A 68 -9.72 5.06 2.31
N LEU A 69 -10.33 4.11 3.01
CA LEU A 69 -9.89 3.69 4.34
C LEU A 69 -8.48 3.08 4.34
N LEU A 70 -8.13 2.31 3.30
CA LEU A 70 -6.77 1.77 3.14
C LEU A 70 -5.74 2.87 2.86
N CYS A 71 -6.09 3.89 2.07
CA CYS A 71 -5.24 5.06 1.88
C CYS A 71 -5.08 5.88 3.16
N ASP A 72 -6.15 6.06 3.93
CA ASP A 72 -6.12 6.78 5.20
C ASP A 72 -5.20 6.05 6.19
N TRP A 73 -5.33 4.73 6.30
CA TRP A 73 -4.39 3.90 7.08
C TRP A 73 -2.95 4.00 6.57
N TRP A 74 -2.73 4.02 5.26
CA TRP A 74 -1.39 4.12 4.70
C TRP A 74 -0.73 5.47 5.05
N ASP A 75 -1.50 6.56 4.96
CA ASP A 75 -1.04 7.89 5.35
C ASP A 75 -0.63 7.95 6.82
N GLU A 76 -1.37 7.28 7.69
CA GLU A 76 -1.08 7.25 9.13
C GLU A 76 0.09 6.32 9.50
N ALA A 77 0.16 5.13 8.90
CA ALA A 77 1.04 4.05 9.37
C ALA A 77 2.35 3.91 8.59
N VAL A 78 2.43 4.47 7.37
CA VAL A 78 3.53 4.22 6.42
C VAL A 78 4.18 5.51 5.94
N ARG A 79 3.38 6.54 5.63
CA ARG A 79 3.84 7.71 4.86
C ARG A 79 5.04 8.43 5.45
N ALA A 80 4.99 8.80 6.73
CA ALA A 80 6.06 9.58 7.36
C ALA A 80 7.41 8.83 7.36
N GLU A 81 7.40 7.57 7.80
CA GLU A 81 8.59 6.72 7.87
C GLU A 81 9.17 6.45 6.46
N LEU A 82 8.30 6.27 5.46
CA LEU A 82 8.70 6.07 4.07
C LEU A 82 9.24 7.36 3.42
N ALA A 83 8.64 8.51 3.74
CA ALA A 83 9.08 9.81 3.25
C ALA A 83 10.48 10.15 3.76
N GLU A 84 10.74 9.90 5.05
CA GLU A 84 12.06 10.06 5.66
C GLU A 84 13.09 9.14 5.00
N LEU A 85 12.76 7.85 4.83
CA LEU A 85 13.64 6.87 4.19
C LEU A 85 14.01 7.28 2.76
N TRP A 86 13.04 7.74 1.97
CA TRP A 86 13.24 8.13 0.58
C TRP A 86 13.71 9.58 0.41
N LYS A 87 13.74 10.36 1.49
CA LYS A 87 14.06 11.80 1.49
C LYS A 87 13.18 12.58 0.51
N VAL A 88 11.88 12.33 0.54
CA VAL A 88 10.88 12.99 -0.31
C VAL A 88 9.88 13.79 0.54
N ASP A 89 9.21 14.76 -0.09
CA ASP A 89 8.13 15.48 0.57
C ASP A 89 6.97 14.55 0.94
N GLU A 90 6.57 14.59 2.21
CA GLU A 90 5.56 13.68 2.77
C GLU A 90 4.19 13.87 2.10
N ASN A 91 3.79 15.12 1.87
CA ASN A 91 2.49 15.44 1.27
C ASN A 91 2.43 14.98 -0.19
N HIS A 92 3.50 15.22 -0.95
CA HIS A 92 3.63 14.78 -2.32
C HIS A 92 3.61 13.25 -2.42
N LEU A 93 4.30 12.55 -1.51
CA LEU A 93 4.29 11.10 -1.44
C LEU A 93 2.88 10.56 -1.16
N GLY A 94 2.17 11.10 -0.18
CA GLY A 94 0.79 10.70 0.14
C GLY A 94 -0.17 10.89 -1.02
N LYS A 95 -0.09 12.05 -1.71
CA LYS A 95 -0.90 12.32 -2.91
C LYS A 95 -0.59 11.32 -4.02
N ALA A 96 0.69 11.07 -4.31
CA ALA A 96 1.10 10.13 -5.33
C ALA A 96 0.67 8.68 -5.03
N PHE A 97 0.69 8.27 -3.76
CA PHE A 97 0.21 6.95 -3.35
C PHE A 97 -1.31 6.84 -3.56
N ARG A 98 -2.09 7.82 -3.12
CA ARG A 98 -3.55 7.85 -3.31
C ARG A 98 -3.95 7.78 -4.78
N GLU A 99 -3.25 8.50 -5.66
CA GLU A 99 -3.44 8.43 -7.11
C GLU A 99 -2.99 7.09 -7.72
N ALA A 100 -1.99 6.42 -7.14
CA ALA A 100 -1.53 5.11 -7.61
C ALA A 100 -2.42 3.95 -7.18
N PHE A 101 -3.00 4.04 -5.98
CA PHE A 101 -3.79 3.01 -5.33
C PHE A 101 -5.29 3.14 -5.64
N GLY A 102 -5.80 4.39 -5.67
CA GLY A 102 -7.21 4.72 -5.89
C GLY A 102 -7.71 4.46 -7.31
N GLY A 103 -6.83 4.63 -8.30
CA GLY A 103 -7.18 4.70 -9.73
C GLY A 103 -7.16 6.14 -10.21
#